data_AF-W0JRY4-F1
#
_entry.id   AF-W0JRY4-F1
#
_cell.length_a   1.000
_cell.length_b   1.000
_cell.length_c   1.000
_cell.angle_alpha   90.00
_cell.angle_beta   90.00
_cell.angle_gamma   90.00
#
_symmetry.space_group_name_H-M   'P 1'
#
loop_
_entity.id
_entity.type
_entity.pdbx_description
1 polymer ?
#
loop_
_entity_poly.entity_id
_entity_poly.type
_entity_poly.pdbx_seq_one_letter_code
_entity_poly.pdbx_strand_id
1 'polypeptide(L)'
;MCGGRGTRFDGPEEKPLHPIDGIPMLERVRHALEASRVESIYAAVSPNATETATHLEATDGVEPIETVGDGYVADLVAALERPELARPVLTVGADLPALEGSVLDRIVHQHGDAGASRTVCVPAALKRRLGIQVESRLESAPHLVPTGVNVVGTAEKDMTHVSYDPRLAINVNRLEDTHIASDIAPDVRSDPGNLEGQSCE
;
A
#
# COMPACT_ATOMS: atom_id res chain seq x y z
N MET A 1 -4.02 -3.41 2.94
CA MET A 1 -4.30 -4.78 2.44
C MET A 1 -3.00 -5.56 2.38
N CYS A 2 -2.83 -6.58 3.23
CA CYS A 2 -1.59 -7.37 3.34
C CYS A 2 -1.81 -8.89 3.42
N GLY A 3 -3.06 -9.38 3.41
CA GLY A 3 -3.38 -10.82 3.53
C GLY A 3 -3.25 -11.68 2.26
N GLY A 4 -2.53 -11.28 1.21
CA GLY A 4 -2.48 -12.02 -0.05
C GLY A 4 -1.47 -13.17 -0.06
N ARG A 5 -1.79 -14.30 -0.72
CA ARG A 5 -0.88 -15.48 -0.88
C ARG A 5 0.45 -15.18 -1.56
N GLY A 6 0.57 -14.05 -2.27
CA GLY A 6 1.81 -13.70 -2.97
C GLY A 6 2.27 -14.73 -4.01
N THR A 7 1.39 -15.51 -4.64
CA THR A 7 1.77 -16.69 -5.46
C THR A 7 2.74 -16.44 -6.63
N ARG A 8 2.92 -15.18 -7.04
CA ARG A 8 3.88 -14.78 -8.09
C ARG A 8 5.24 -14.34 -7.52
N PHE A 9 5.30 -14.14 -6.21
CA PHE A 9 6.46 -13.69 -5.47
C PHE A 9 7.21 -14.92 -4.97
N ASP A 10 8.23 -15.34 -5.72
CA ASP A 10 9.04 -16.53 -5.43
C ASP A 10 10.14 -16.22 -4.39
N GLY A 11 9.74 -15.62 -3.27
CA GLY A 11 10.62 -15.23 -2.16
C GLY A 11 10.59 -16.23 -1.00
N PRO A 12 11.61 -16.21 -0.12
CA PRO A 12 11.65 -17.09 1.06
C PRO A 12 10.68 -16.68 2.18
N GLU A 13 10.19 -15.44 2.14
CA GLU A 13 9.30 -14.84 3.13
C GLU A 13 7.97 -14.46 2.45
N GLU A 14 6.91 -14.30 3.25
CA GLU A 14 5.66 -13.71 2.77
C GLU A 14 5.92 -12.33 2.12
N LYS A 15 5.30 -12.10 0.96
CA LYS A 15 5.55 -10.90 0.13
C LYS A 15 5.57 -9.58 0.92
N PRO A 16 4.60 -9.25 1.79
CA PRO A 16 4.61 -7.99 2.55
C PRO A 16 5.84 -7.83 3.44
N LEU A 17 6.42 -8.92 3.93
CA LEU A 17 7.58 -8.90 4.83
C LEU A 17 8.92 -8.82 4.11
N HIS A 18 8.94 -9.09 2.80
CA HIS A 18 10.17 -9.05 2.03
C HIS A 18 10.85 -7.67 2.11
N PRO A 19 12.17 -7.60 2.39
CA PRO A 19 12.86 -6.34 2.57
C PRO A 19 13.21 -5.66 1.24
N ILE A 20 13.02 -4.34 1.20
CA ILE A 20 13.62 -3.44 0.22
C ILE A 20 14.64 -2.57 0.98
N ASP A 21 15.91 -2.69 0.66
CA ASP A 21 17.04 -2.04 1.37
C ASP A 21 17.07 -2.30 2.89
N GLY A 22 16.67 -3.51 3.28
CA GLY A 22 16.67 -3.98 4.66
C GLY A 22 15.40 -3.65 5.45
N ILE A 23 14.38 -3.05 4.82
CA ILE A 23 13.12 -2.69 5.47
C ILE A 23 11.95 -3.42 4.79
N PRO A 24 11.12 -4.18 5.52
CA PRO A 24 9.95 -4.85 4.96
C PRO A 24 9.05 -3.90 4.16
N MET A 25 8.47 -4.37 3.06
CA MET A 25 7.55 -3.55 2.26
C MET A 25 6.35 -3.06 3.08
N LEU A 26 5.83 -3.90 3.96
CA LEU A 26 4.78 -3.56 4.91
C LEU A 26 5.17 -2.35 5.78
N GLU A 27 6.38 -2.36 6.34
CA GLU A 27 6.90 -1.28 7.17
C GLU A 27 7.08 0.01 6.37
N ARG A 28 7.54 -0.08 5.13
CA ARG A 28 7.65 1.10 4.25
C ARG A 28 6.28 1.74 4.00
N VAL A 29 5.25 0.92 3.74
CA VAL A 29 3.87 1.42 3.55
C VAL A 29 3.30 1.96 4.87
N ARG A 30 3.59 1.34 6.01
CA ARG A 30 3.21 1.85 7.34
C ARG A 30 3.81 3.23 7.60
N HIS A 31 5.12 3.40 7.43
CA HIS A 31 5.78 4.70 7.60
C HIS A 31 5.19 5.77 6.66
N ALA A 32 4.82 5.41 5.43
CA ALA A 32 4.16 6.34 4.52
C ALA A 32 2.78 6.77 5.02
N LEU A 33 2.01 5.86 5.62
CA LEU A 33 0.72 6.16 6.23
C LEU A 33 0.90 7.03 7.47
N GLU A 34 1.84 6.73 8.35
CA GLU A 34 2.13 7.52 9.56
C GLU A 34 2.62 8.94 9.25
N ALA A 35 3.40 9.08 8.18
CA ALA A 35 3.85 10.39 7.68
C ALA A 35 2.75 11.16 6.89
N SER A 36 1.56 10.59 6.73
CA SER A 36 0.42 11.22 6.06
C SER A 36 -0.59 11.76 7.09
N ARG A 37 -1.66 12.38 6.59
CA ARG A 37 -2.74 12.93 7.41
C ARG A 37 -3.82 11.92 7.81
N VAL A 38 -3.62 10.62 7.59
CA VAL A 38 -4.58 9.61 8.04
C VAL A 38 -4.59 9.53 9.57
N GLU A 39 -5.77 9.32 10.15
CA GLU A 39 -5.94 9.35 11.61
C GLU A 39 -5.76 7.99 12.26
N SER A 40 -6.06 6.91 11.53
CA SER A 40 -6.00 5.54 12.04
C SER A 40 -5.62 4.58 10.92
N ILE A 41 -4.84 3.55 11.26
CA ILE A 41 -4.29 2.59 10.30
C ILE A 41 -4.77 1.19 10.66
N TYR A 42 -5.34 0.52 9.67
CA TYR A 42 -5.82 -0.85 9.80
C TYR A 42 -5.14 -1.77 8.79
N ALA A 43 -4.74 -2.96 9.23
CA ALA A 43 -4.09 -3.96 8.40
C ALA A 43 -5.00 -5.15 8.16
N ALA A 44 -5.57 -5.23 6.95
CA ALA A 44 -6.34 -6.40 6.54
C ALA A 44 -5.42 -7.61 6.28
N VAL A 45 -5.45 -8.58 7.20
CA VAL A 45 -4.68 -9.83 7.19
C VAL A 45 -5.58 -11.02 6.85
N SER A 46 -5.00 -12.16 6.47
CA SER A 46 -5.75 -13.39 6.23
C SER A 46 -4.92 -14.62 6.58
N PRO A 47 -5.53 -15.82 6.67
CA PRO A 47 -4.81 -17.09 6.88
C PRO A 47 -3.76 -17.42 5.82
N ASN A 48 -3.72 -16.67 4.71
CA ASN A 48 -2.70 -16.82 3.67
C ASN A 48 -1.38 -16.08 3.95
N ALA A 49 -1.36 -15.23 4.99
CA ALA A 49 -0.21 -14.41 5.35
C ALA A 49 -0.07 -14.38 6.89
N THR A 50 0.21 -15.55 7.48
CA THR A 50 0.28 -15.74 8.93
C THR A 50 1.48 -15.07 9.55
N GLU A 51 2.64 -15.09 8.88
CA GLU A 51 3.84 -14.41 9.40
C GLU A 51 3.62 -12.89 9.43
N THR A 52 2.94 -12.36 8.40
CA THR A 52 2.52 -10.96 8.33
C THR A 52 1.59 -10.59 9.48
N ALA A 53 0.62 -11.47 9.82
CA ALA A 53 -0.27 -11.26 10.96
C ALA A 53 0.49 -11.24 12.29
N THR A 54 1.38 -12.21 12.53
CA THR A 54 2.22 -12.26 13.74
C THR A 54 3.14 -11.06 13.86
N HIS A 55 3.71 -10.57 12.74
CA HIS A 55 4.53 -9.35 12.72
C HIS A 55 3.71 -8.13 13.18
N LEU A 56 2.47 -8.01 12.71
CA LEU A 56 1.58 -6.90 13.07
C LEU A 56 1.10 -6.93 14.53
N GLU A 57 0.99 -8.11 15.16
CA GLU A 57 0.67 -8.21 16.60
C GLU A 57 1.71 -7.53 17.50
N ALA A 58 2.97 -7.45 17.03
CA ALA A 58 4.06 -6.78 17.73
C ALA A 58 4.27 -5.33 17.28
N THR A 59 3.42 -4.81 16.38
CA THR A 59 3.59 -3.47 15.78
C THR A 59 2.57 -2.50 16.37
N ASP A 60 3.06 -1.45 17.04
CA ASP A 60 2.20 -0.38 17.57
C ASP A 60 1.63 0.49 16.43
N GLY A 61 0.45 1.09 16.66
CA GLY A 61 -0.15 2.06 15.74
C GLY A 61 -0.91 1.46 14.54
N VAL A 62 -1.02 0.13 14.46
CA VAL A 62 -1.76 -0.56 13.39
C VAL A 62 -2.70 -1.61 13.99
N GLU A 63 -3.99 -1.53 13.66
CA GLU A 63 -4.98 -2.49 14.12
C GLU A 63 -5.24 -3.58 13.06
N PRO A 64 -5.05 -4.88 13.36
CA PRO A 64 -5.32 -5.94 12.41
C PRO A 64 -6.83 -6.15 12.20
N ILE A 65 -7.24 -6.31 10.95
CA ILE A 65 -8.58 -6.76 10.56
C ILE A 65 -8.44 -8.12 9.89
N GLU A 66 -9.00 -9.15 10.50
CA GLU A 66 -9.00 -10.49 9.91
C GLU A 66 -9.99 -10.60 8.75
N THR A 67 -9.52 -11.19 7.66
CA THR A 67 -10.30 -11.51 6.46
C THR A 67 -10.11 -12.99 6.09
N VAL A 68 -10.98 -13.53 5.26
CA VAL A 68 -10.96 -14.97 4.94
C VAL A 68 -9.89 -15.37 3.93
N GLY A 69 -9.35 -14.41 3.15
CA GLY A 69 -8.29 -14.69 2.19
C GLY A 69 -8.79 -15.24 0.85
N ASP A 70 -10.04 -14.93 0.48
CA ASP A 70 -10.70 -15.40 -0.75
C ASP A 70 -10.39 -14.51 -1.98
N GLY A 71 -9.53 -13.52 -1.78
CA GLY A 71 -8.99 -12.68 -2.85
C GLY A 71 -9.21 -11.20 -2.57
N TYR A 72 -8.47 -10.37 -3.31
CA TYR A 72 -8.35 -8.94 -3.03
C TYR A 72 -9.71 -8.24 -2.89
N VAL A 73 -10.64 -8.47 -3.82
CA VAL A 73 -11.94 -7.79 -3.81
C VAL A 73 -12.81 -8.24 -2.64
N ALA A 74 -12.89 -9.55 -2.38
CA ALA A 74 -13.70 -10.10 -1.30
C ALA A 74 -13.19 -9.63 0.07
N ASP A 75 -11.87 -9.71 0.30
CA ASP A 75 -11.25 -9.27 1.55
C ASP A 75 -11.36 -7.75 1.73
N LEU A 76 -11.24 -6.98 0.66
CA LEU A 76 -11.43 -5.53 0.71
C LEU A 76 -12.87 -5.15 1.10
N VAL A 77 -13.87 -5.79 0.50
CA VAL A 77 -15.28 -5.54 0.85
C VAL A 77 -15.54 -5.91 2.31
N ALA A 78 -15.10 -7.10 2.76
CA ALA A 78 -15.26 -7.53 4.14
C ALA A 78 -14.57 -6.58 5.14
N ALA A 79 -13.38 -6.07 4.80
CA ALA A 79 -12.70 -5.07 5.62
C ALA A 79 -13.47 -3.75 5.67
N LEU A 80 -14.03 -3.27 4.56
CA LEU A 80 -14.79 -2.01 4.50
C LEU A 80 -16.16 -2.06 5.19
N GLU A 81 -16.68 -3.25 5.50
CA GLU A 81 -17.91 -3.45 6.26
C GLU A 81 -17.70 -3.39 7.79
N ARG A 82 -16.44 -3.28 8.23
CA ARG A 82 -16.09 -3.17 9.64
C ARG A 82 -16.62 -1.86 10.24
N PRO A 83 -17.39 -1.90 11.34
CA PRO A 83 -18.01 -0.71 11.93
C PRO A 83 -17.00 0.29 12.48
N GLU A 84 -15.77 -0.14 12.73
CA GLU A 84 -14.66 0.70 13.19
C GLU A 84 -14.15 1.64 12.07
N LEU A 85 -14.42 1.35 10.79
CA LEU A 85 -13.97 2.15 9.66
C LEU A 85 -14.97 3.25 9.29
N ALA A 86 -14.60 4.51 9.58
CA ALA A 86 -15.34 5.68 9.13
C ALA A 86 -14.92 6.10 7.71
N ARG A 87 -15.90 6.40 6.85
CA ARG A 87 -15.65 6.92 5.51
C ARG A 87 -15.37 8.43 5.54
N PRO A 88 -14.49 8.96 4.67
CA PRO A 88 -13.80 8.25 3.59
C PRO A 88 -12.64 7.37 4.08
N VAL A 89 -12.44 6.21 3.45
CA VAL A 89 -11.34 5.28 3.78
C VAL A 89 -10.30 5.27 2.67
N LEU A 90 -9.03 5.50 3.01
CA LEU A 90 -7.91 5.27 2.10
C LEU A 90 -7.51 3.79 2.16
N THR A 91 -7.48 3.11 1.03
CA THR A 91 -7.06 1.70 0.94
C THR A 91 -5.76 1.63 0.16
N VAL A 92 -4.79 0.86 0.68
CA VAL A 92 -3.43 0.75 0.13
C VAL A 92 -3.00 -0.72 0.12
N GLY A 93 -2.33 -1.15 -0.95
CA GLY A 93 -1.64 -2.43 -1.03
C GLY A 93 -0.27 -2.40 -0.33
N ALA A 94 0.09 -3.46 0.38
CA ALA A 94 1.38 -3.56 1.08
C ALA A 94 2.60 -3.77 0.15
N ASP A 95 2.40 -3.75 -1.17
CA ASP A 95 3.44 -4.00 -2.17
C ASP A 95 3.93 -2.72 -2.88
N LEU A 96 3.73 -1.56 -2.24
CA LEU A 96 4.10 -0.23 -2.73
C LEU A 96 5.25 0.37 -1.90
N PRO A 97 6.48 -0.18 -1.96
CA PRO A 97 7.59 0.23 -1.10
C PRO A 97 8.10 1.67 -1.34
N ALA A 98 7.74 2.27 -2.48
CA ALA A 98 8.09 3.64 -2.83
C ALA A 98 7.08 4.69 -2.36
N LEU A 99 6.00 4.26 -1.68
CA LEU A 99 4.95 5.16 -1.22
C LEU A 99 5.47 6.15 -0.17
N GLU A 100 4.94 7.36 -0.17
CA GLU A 100 5.26 8.40 0.80
C GLU A 100 3.99 9.11 1.28
N GLY A 101 4.01 9.63 2.50
CA GLY A 101 2.88 10.37 3.06
C GLY A 101 2.47 11.59 2.22
N SER A 102 3.44 12.29 1.63
CA SER A 102 3.17 13.42 0.72
C SER A 102 2.39 13.02 -0.55
N VAL A 103 2.52 11.77 -1.00
CA VAL A 103 1.75 11.23 -2.12
C VAL A 103 0.31 10.95 -1.67
N LEU A 104 0.15 10.34 -0.51
CA LEU A 104 -1.16 10.03 0.09
C LEU A 104 -1.96 11.31 0.39
N ASP A 105 -1.32 12.31 0.99
CA ASP A 105 -1.93 13.60 1.29
C ASP A 105 -2.49 14.27 0.03
N ARG A 106 -1.76 14.21 -1.09
CA ARG A 106 -2.24 14.76 -2.37
C ARG A 106 -3.45 14.00 -2.92
N ILE A 107 -3.45 12.66 -2.79
CA ILE A 107 -4.59 11.82 -3.20
C ILE A 107 -5.83 12.15 -2.36
N VAL A 108 -5.67 12.23 -1.04
CA VAL A 108 -6.76 12.57 -0.11
C VAL A 108 -7.26 13.99 -0.36
N HIS A 109 -6.37 14.96 -0.55
CA HIS A 109 -6.75 16.33 -0.86
C HIS A 109 -7.57 16.43 -2.17
N GLN A 110 -7.20 15.67 -3.19
CA GLN A 110 -7.92 15.65 -4.48
C GLN A 110 -9.26 14.89 -4.43
N HIS A 111 -9.48 14.03 -3.43
CA HIS A 111 -10.81 13.48 -3.18
C HIS A 111 -11.80 14.62 -2.91
N GLY A 112 -11.42 15.56 -2.04
CA GLY A 112 -12.20 16.73 -1.65
C GLY A 112 -13.57 16.35 -1.08
N ASP A 113 -14.51 17.30 -1.08
CA ASP A 113 -15.85 17.12 -0.49
C ASP A 113 -16.84 16.39 -1.41
N ALA A 114 -16.37 15.85 -2.55
CA ALA A 114 -17.24 15.24 -3.55
C ALA A 114 -17.85 13.90 -3.09
N GLY A 115 -17.29 13.28 -2.05
CA GLY A 115 -17.75 12.01 -1.48
C GLY A 115 -17.65 10.80 -2.43
N ALA A 116 -17.18 10.98 -3.67
CA ALA A 116 -17.08 9.94 -4.68
C ALA A 116 -15.87 9.02 -4.45
N SER A 117 -16.06 7.71 -4.54
CA SER A 117 -14.95 6.76 -4.51
C SER A 117 -13.99 6.99 -5.68
N ARG A 118 -12.70 6.82 -5.42
CA ARG A 118 -11.63 7.07 -6.39
C ARG A 118 -10.65 5.91 -6.44
N THR A 119 -10.49 5.32 -7.62
CA THR A 119 -9.38 4.41 -7.91
C THR A 119 -8.22 5.22 -8.47
N VAL A 120 -7.06 5.11 -7.82
CA VAL A 120 -5.84 5.76 -8.28
C VAL A 120 -5.18 4.86 -9.31
N CYS A 121 -5.01 5.41 -10.51
CA CYS A 121 -4.42 4.73 -11.65
C CYS A 121 -3.18 5.47 -12.15
N VAL A 122 -2.24 4.73 -12.71
CA VAL A 122 -1.11 5.27 -13.49
C VAL A 122 -1.22 4.85 -14.95
N PRO A 123 -0.64 5.61 -15.90
CA PRO A 123 -0.52 5.15 -17.28
C PRO A 123 0.28 3.84 -17.37
N ALA A 124 -0.19 2.87 -18.14
CA ALA A 124 0.55 1.64 -18.41
C ALA A 124 1.92 1.91 -19.08
N ALA A 125 2.05 3.03 -19.80
CA ALA A 125 3.33 3.47 -20.36
C ALA A 125 4.35 3.85 -19.28
N LEU A 126 3.90 4.40 -18.14
CA LEU A 126 4.79 4.73 -17.02
C LEU A 126 5.38 3.46 -16.41
N LYS A 127 4.55 2.46 -16.08
CA LYS A 127 5.02 1.16 -15.57
C LYS A 127 6.04 0.51 -16.49
N ARG A 128 5.76 0.46 -17.81
CA ARG A 128 6.69 -0.10 -18.81
C ARG A 128 8.02 0.66 -18.88
N ARG A 129 8.02 1.99 -18.76
CA ARG A 129 9.24 2.81 -18.76
C ARG A 129 10.10 2.56 -17.53
N LEU A 130 9.49 2.20 -16.40
CA LEU A 130 10.17 1.82 -15.17
C LEU A 130 10.61 0.35 -15.14
N GLY A 131 10.29 -0.46 -16.15
CA GLY A 131 10.60 -1.89 -16.18
C GLY A 131 9.59 -2.77 -15.43
N ILE A 132 8.53 -2.19 -14.86
CA ILE A 132 7.51 -2.93 -14.10
C ILE A 132 6.48 -3.56 -15.04
N GLN A 133 6.19 -4.84 -14.80
CA GLN A 133 5.18 -5.59 -15.55
C GLN A 133 3.77 -5.07 -15.27
N VAL A 134 2.95 -5.02 -16.32
CA VAL A 134 1.55 -4.59 -16.22
C VAL A 134 0.67 -5.83 -16.11
N GLU A 135 0.32 -6.20 -14.88
CA GLU A 135 -0.47 -7.41 -14.60
C GLU A 135 -1.99 -7.17 -14.59
N SER A 136 -2.42 -5.95 -14.29
CA SER A 136 -3.82 -5.55 -14.29
C SER A 136 -4.01 -4.25 -15.05
N ARG A 137 -5.21 -4.07 -15.60
CA ARG A 137 -5.63 -2.86 -16.32
C ARG A 137 -7.05 -2.53 -15.89
N LEU A 138 -7.38 -1.25 -15.91
CA LEU A 138 -8.76 -0.84 -15.71
C LEU A 138 -9.58 -1.25 -16.93
N GLU A 139 -10.68 -1.99 -16.73
CA GLU A 139 -11.52 -2.48 -17.83
C GLU A 139 -12.07 -1.35 -18.70
N SER A 140 -12.54 -0.27 -18.06
CA SER A 140 -13.10 0.91 -18.74
C SER A 140 -12.05 1.78 -19.43
N ALA A 141 -10.77 1.65 -19.05
CA ALA A 141 -9.66 2.40 -19.62
C ALA A 141 -8.38 1.55 -19.66
N PRO A 142 -8.20 0.66 -20.66
CA PRO A 142 -7.11 -0.33 -20.68
C PRO A 142 -5.69 0.26 -20.74
N HIS A 143 -5.56 1.55 -21.04
CA HIS A 143 -4.28 2.27 -21.00
C HIS A 143 -3.87 2.67 -19.57
N LEU A 144 -4.74 2.48 -18.59
CA LEU A 144 -4.53 2.78 -17.17
C LEU A 144 -4.39 1.49 -16.35
N VAL A 145 -3.56 1.58 -15.30
CA VAL A 145 -3.27 0.49 -14.38
C VAL A 145 -3.61 0.95 -12.96
N PRO A 146 -4.50 0.26 -12.24
CA PRO A 146 -4.74 0.52 -10.83
C PRO A 146 -3.45 0.36 -10.03
N THR A 147 -3.21 1.27 -9.12
CA THR A 147 -1.98 1.30 -8.30
C THR A 147 -2.09 0.42 -7.05
N GLY A 148 -3.31 0.06 -6.66
CA GLY A 148 -3.59 -0.52 -5.35
C GLY A 148 -3.90 0.54 -4.28
N VAL A 149 -3.86 1.83 -4.62
CA VAL A 149 -4.36 2.94 -3.80
C VAL A 149 -5.77 3.33 -4.23
N ASN A 150 -6.71 3.42 -3.29
CA ASN A 150 -8.07 3.91 -3.54
C ASN A 150 -8.55 4.79 -2.39
N VAL A 151 -9.50 5.68 -2.67
CA VAL A 151 -10.28 6.38 -1.64
C VAL A 151 -11.72 5.90 -1.76
N VAL A 152 -12.25 5.27 -0.72
CA VAL A 152 -13.64 4.80 -0.66
C VAL A 152 -14.48 5.89 -0.03
N GLY A 153 -15.34 6.50 -0.84
CA GLY A 153 -16.18 7.61 -0.44
C GLY A 153 -17.55 7.19 0.08
N THR A 154 -18.37 8.17 0.44
CA THR A 154 -19.74 7.99 0.96
C THR A 154 -20.80 7.97 -0.14
N ALA A 155 -20.49 8.48 -1.34
CA ALA A 155 -21.43 8.53 -2.46
C ALA A 155 -21.34 7.28 -3.34
N GLU A 156 -22.46 6.92 -3.97
CA GLU A 156 -22.56 5.87 -5.00
C GLU A 156 -22.02 6.36 -6.36
N LYS A 157 -20.82 6.95 -6.35
CA LYS A 157 -20.17 7.45 -7.56
C LYS A 157 -18.71 7.06 -7.53
N ASP A 158 -18.29 6.38 -8.59
CA ASP A 158 -16.90 6.01 -8.80
C ASP A 158 -16.24 6.95 -9.81
N MET A 159 -14.98 7.29 -9.54
CA MET A 159 -14.16 8.13 -10.39
C MET A 159 -12.75 7.54 -10.54
N THR A 160 -12.12 7.78 -11.68
CA THR A 160 -10.71 7.45 -11.87
C THR A 160 -9.86 8.68 -11.60
N HIS A 161 -8.85 8.53 -10.74
CA HIS A 161 -7.80 9.54 -10.56
C HIS A 161 -6.53 9.06 -11.27
N VAL A 162 -6.07 9.82 -12.27
CA VAL A 162 -4.84 9.49 -13.01
C VAL A 162 -3.66 10.25 -12.41
N SER A 163 -2.67 9.51 -11.92
CA SER A 163 -1.40 10.03 -11.43
C SER A 163 -0.26 9.65 -12.37
N TYR A 164 0.74 10.52 -12.47
CA TYR A 164 1.99 10.31 -13.19
C TYR A 164 3.18 10.15 -12.24
N ASP A 165 2.92 10.07 -10.92
CA ASP A 165 3.95 9.91 -9.91
C ASP A 165 4.54 8.48 -9.98
N PRO A 166 5.86 8.33 -10.23
CA PRO A 166 6.49 7.02 -10.34
C PRO A 166 6.39 6.20 -9.05
N ARG A 167 6.26 6.85 -7.88
CA ARG A 167 6.12 6.16 -6.59
C ARG A 167 4.83 5.35 -6.47
N LEU A 168 3.81 5.66 -7.26
CA LEU A 168 2.56 4.90 -7.34
C LEU A 168 2.59 3.81 -8.43
N ALA A 169 3.66 3.76 -9.22
CA ALA A 169 3.75 2.87 -10.39
C ALA A 169 4.49 1.56 -10.12
N ILE A 170 5.07 1.39 -8.93
CA ILE A 170 5.94 0.26 -8.60
C ILE A 170 5.24 -0.61 -7.55
N ASN A 171 4.48 -1.59 -8.04
CA ASN A 171 4.03 -2.69 -7.20
C ASN A 171 5.08 -3.80 -7.31
N VAL A 172 5.64 -4.24 -6.20
CA VAL A 172 6.56 -5.39 -6.18
C VAL A 172 5.72 -6.66 -6.15
N ASN A 173 5.67 -7.35 -7.29
CA ASN A 173 4.95 -8.61 -7.44
C ASN A 173 5.88 -9.80 -7.64
N ARG A 174 7.14 -9.55 -8.03
CA ARG A 174 8.19 -10.54 -8.24
C ARG A 174 9.50 -10.06 -7.62
N LEU A 175 10.41 -11.00 -7.34
CA LEU A 175 11.75 -10.67 -6.86
C LEU A 175 12.51 -9.75 -7.82
N GLU A 176 12.28 -9.89 -9.13
CA GLU A 176 12.87 -9.02 -10.14
C GLU A 176 12.44 -7.54 -9.99
N ASP A 177 11.31 -7.23 -9.35
CA ASP A 177 10.85 -5.85 -9.16
C ASP A 177 11.60 -5.13 -8.01
N THR A 178 12.28 -5.89 -7.13
CA THR A 178 12.87 -5.36 -5.88
C THR A 178 13.97 -4.33 -6.12
N HIS A 179 14.79 -4.50 -7.15
CA HIS A 179 15.84 -3.55 -7.50
C HIS A 179 15.26 -2.21 -7.99
N ILE A 180 14.18 -2.25 -8.78
CA ILE A 180 13.48 -1.04 -9.25
C ILE A 180 12.84 -0.32 -8.07
N ALA A 181 12.28 -1.07 -7.12
CA ALA A 181 11.75 -0.52 -5.89
C ALA A 181 12.85 0.17 -5.05
N SER A 182 14.01 -0.46 -4.89
CA SER A 182 15.16 0.12 -4.17
C SER A 182 15.62 1.46 -4.76
N ASP A 183 15.68 1.57 -6.10
CA ASP A 183 16.13 2.79 -6.78
C ASP A 183 15.23 4.03 -6.53
N ILE A 184 13.97 3.82 -6.14
CA ILE A 184 12.96 4.88 -6.00
C ILE A 184 12.44 5.00 -4.57
N ALA A 185 12.62 3.96 -3.75
CA ALA A 185 12.15 3.95 -2.38
C ALA A 185 12.81 5.08 -1.56
N PRO A 186 12.04 5.76 -0.68
CA PRO A 186 12.61 6.79 0.17
C PRO A 186 13.63 6.15 1.14
N ASP A 187 14.67 6.92 1.46
CA ASP A 187 15.64 6.53 2.46
C ASP A 187 15.04 6.70 3.87
N VAL A 188 14.66 5.58 4.47
CA VAL A 188 14.06 5.53 5.80
C VAL A 188 15.13 5.58 6.91
N ARG A 189 16.44 5.52 6.56
CA ARG A 189 17.54 5.65 7.55
C ARG A 189 17.69 7.06 8.11
N SER A 190 16.87 8.01 7.65
CA SER A 190 16.89 9.42 8.04
C SER A 190 15.73 9.79 8.97
N ASP A 191 15.29 8.90 9.87
CA ASP A 191 14.44 9.30 10.99
C ASP A 191 15.33 9.74 12.18
N PRO A 192 15.28 11.01 12.64
CA PRO A 192 16.09 11.49 13.77
C PRO A 192 15.67 10.89 15.13
N GLY A 193 14.65 10.04 15.17
CA GLY A 193 14.04 9.52 16.40
C GLY A 193 14.85 8.51 17.22
N ASN A 194 16.09 8.17 16.84
CA ASN A 194 16.90 7.20 17.58
C ASN A 194 18.36 7.65 17.83
N LEU A 195 18.52 8.87 18.35
CA LEU A 195 19.77 9.39 18.88
C LEU A 195 19.65 9.75 20.38
N GLU A 196 19.11 8.86 21.21
CA GLU A 196 19.30 8.94 22.65
C GLU A 196 19.68 7.56 23.18
N GLY A 197 20.98 7.30 23.32
CA GLY A 197 21.44 6.02 23.87
C GLY A 197 22.93 5.70 23.75
N GLN A 198 23.82 6.67 23.52
CA GLN A 198 25.25 6.48 23.73
C GLN A 198 25.85 7.72 24.40
N SER A 199 25.56 7.86 25.70
CA SER A 199 26.44 8.60 26.61
C SER A 199 27.41 7.59 27.19
N CYS A 200 28.68 7.67 26.78
CA CYS A 200 29.77 7.04 27.49
C CYS A 200 29.94 7.71 28.86
N GLU A 201 29.84 6.91 29.92
CA GLU A 201 30.62 7.07 31.15
C GLU A 201 31.29 5.72 31.46
#